data_AF-A0AAQ0B3V4-F1
#
_entry.id   AF-A0AAQ0B3V4-F1
#
_cell.length_a   1.000
_cell.length_b   1.000
_cell.length_c   1.000
_cell.angle_alpha   90.00
_cell.angle_beta   90.00
_cell.angle_gamma   90.00
#
_symmetry.space_group_name_H-M   'P 1'
#
loop_
_entity.id
_entity.type
_entity.pdbx_description
1 polymer ?
#
loop_
_entity_poly.entity_id
_entity_poly.type
_entity_poly.pdbx_seq_one_letter_code
_entity_poly.pdbx_strand_id
1 'polypeptide(L)'
;MSTPDLEIKNVTRELIEVQKALDVFREKQKNRESLDDAAIEFVTKADLVIQRAEKKEIFLTEDQKRRIKNNLLRIRTSLVRSQTI
;
A
#
# COMPACT_ATOMS: atom_id res chain seq x y z
N MET A 1 -23.33 -2.28 -17.00
CA MET A 1 -22.50 -3.45 -16.65
C MET A 1 -21.06 -2.96 -16.55
N SER A 2 -20.48 -2.97 -15.36
CA SER A 2 -19.04 -2.70 -15.20
C SER A 2 -18.31 -3.86 -15.87
N THR A 3 -17.56 -3.57 -16.93
CA THR A 3 -16.82 -4.59 -17.67
C THR A 3 -15.70 -5.14 -16.78
N PRO A 4 -15.53 -6.47 -16.69
CA PRO A 4 -14.45 -7.09 -15.90
C PRO A 4 -13.07 -6.53 -16.23
N ASP A 5 -12.83 -6.15 -17.48
CA ASP A 5 -11.58 -5.50 -17.93
C ASP A 5 -11.33 -4.13 -17.28
N LEU A 6 -12.39 -3.37 -16.97
CA LEU A 6 -12.26 -2.07 -16.30
C LEU A 6 -11.90 -2.27 -14.83
N GLU A 7 -12.49 -3.26 -14.18
CA GLU A 7 -12.16 -3.65 -12.80
C GLU A 7 -10.72 -4.19 -12.70
N ILE A 8 -10.30 -5.07 -13.62
CA ILE A 8 -8.92 -5.59 -13.66
C ILE A 8 -7.92 -4.44 -13.87
N LYS A 9 -8.20 -3.49 -14.77
CA LYS A 9 -7.35 -2.32 -14.98
C LYS A 9 -7.30 -1.41 -13.75
N ASN A 10 -8.42 -1.19 -13.07
CA ASN A 10 -8.48 -0.35 -11.87
C ASN A 10 -7.73 -1.00 -10.69
N VAL A 11 -7.96 -2.29 -10.44
CA VAL A 11 -7.22 -3.08 -9.44
C VAL A 11 -5.72 -3.05 -9.73
N THR A 12 -5.33 -3.27 -10.99
CA THR A 12 -3.92 -3.24 -11.41
C THR A 12 -3.30 -1.87 -11.14
N ARG A 13 -4.00 -0.78 -11.48
CA ARG A 13 -3.53 0.59 -11.23
C ARG A 13 -3.34 0.86 -9.74
N GLU A 14 -4.30 0.45 -8.91
CA GLU A 14 -4.22 0.64 -7.46
C GLU A 14 -3.06 -0.15 -6.83
N LEU A 15 -2.83 -1.39 -7.27
CA LEU A 15 -1.69 -2.18 -6.81
C LEU A 15 -0.36 -1.60 -7.27
N ILE A 16 -0.28 -1.03 -8.48
CA ILE A 16 0.91 -0.33 -8.98
C ILE A 16 1.21 0.90 -8.12
N GLU A 17 0.21 1.70 -7.76
CA GLU A 17 0.40 2.89 -6.93
C GLU A 17 0.86 2.55 -5.50
N VAL A 18 0.34 1.45 -4.92
CA VAL A 18 0.83 0.92 -3.63
C VAL A 18 2.28 0.44 -3.75
N GLN A 19 2.61 -0.26 -4.85
CA GLN A 19 3.98 -0.75 -5.08
C GLN A 19 4.98 0.39 -5.25
N LYS A 20 4.63 1.45 -6.02
CA LYS A 20 5.47 2.65 -6.15
C LYS A 20 5.75 3.32 -4.81
N ALA A 21 4.72 3.49 -3.98
CA ALA A 21 4.89 4.10 -2.65
C ALA A 21 5.79 3.23 -1.75
N LEU A 22 5.70 1.90 -1.87
CA LEU A 22 6.59 0.98 -1.17
C LEU A 22 8.04 1.12 -1.63
N ASP A 23 8.25 1.30 -2.94
CA ASP A 23 9.59 1.43 -3.51
C ASP A 23 10.24 2.75 -3.08
N VAL A 24 9.48 3.86 -3.08
CA VAL A 24 9.94 5.16 -2.54
C VAL A 24 10.32 5.03 -1.06
N PHE A 25 9.49 4.37 -0.24
CA PHE A 25 9.80 4.14 1.16
C PHE A 25 11.12 3.37 1.34
N ARG A 26 11.33 2.31 0.56
CA ARG A 26 12.56 1.50 0.59
C ARG A 26 13.78 2.29 0.16
N GLU A 27 13.65 3.13 -0.85
CA GLU A 27 14.72 3.99 -1.34
C GLU A 27 15.14 5.02 -0.29
N LYS A 28 14.17 5.73 0.29
CA LYS A 28 14.44 6.67 1.40
C LYS A 28 15.09 5.98 2.60
N GLN A 29 14.65 4.75 2.93
CA GLN A 29 15.22 3.96 4.02
C GLN A 29 16.68 3.60 3.74
N LYS A 30 16.99 3.20 2.51
CA LYS A 30 18.37 2.93 2.07
C LYS A 30 19.25 4.18 2.15
N ASN A 31 18.69 5.34 1.79
CA ASN A 31 19.41 6.61 1.77
C ASN A 31 19.47 7.31 3.15
N ARG A 32 18.83 6.74 4.19
CA ARG A 32 18.68 7.35 5.53
C ARG A 32 18.01 8.73 5.48
N GLU A 33 17.11 8.94 4.53
CA GLU A 33 16.28 10.13 4.42
C GLU A 33 15.09 10.07 5.37
N SER A 34 14.42 11.21 5.62
CA SER A 34 13.18 11.23 6.40
C SER A 34 12.12 10.34 5.75
N LEU A 35 11.65 9.37 6.53
CA LEU A 35 10.70 8.36 6.08
C LEU A 35 9.25 8.80 6.25
N ASP A 36 8.99 9.85 7.03
CA ASP A 36 7.66 10.17 7.53
C ASP A 36 6.67 10.38 6.39
N ASP A 37 6.98 11.24 5.42
CA ASP A 37 6.08 11.54 4.31
C ASP A 37 5.83 10.32 3.40
N ALA A 38 6.89 9.56 3.07
CA ALA A 38 6.77 8.39 2.20
C ALA A 38 6.01 7.25 2.88
N ALA A 39 6.18 7.09 4.18
CA ALA A 39 5.49 6.08 4.94
C ALA A 39 4.02 6.46 5.17
N ILE A 40 3.72 7.74 5.41
CA ILE A 40 2.34 8.26 5.45
C ILE A 40 1.64 8.01 4.11
N GLU A 41 2.31 8.31 2.99
CA GLU A 41 1.75 8.11 1.66
C GLU A 41 1.48 6.63 1.38
N PHE A 42 2.43 5.74 1.68
CA PHE A 42 2.24 4.30 1.54
C PHE A 42 1.09 3.79 2.40
N VAL A 43 1.06 4.14 3.69
CA VAL A 43 0.01 3.70 4.61
C VAL A 43 -1.35 4.16 4.14
N THR A 44 -1.47 5.42 3.73
CA THR A 44 -2.73 6.00 3.23
C THR A 44 -3.22 5.29 1.98
N LYS A 45 -2.36 5.08 0.98
CA LYS A 45 -2.73 4.38 -0.27
C LYS A 45 -3.12 2.93 -0.02
N ALA A 46 -2.33 2.21 0.77
CA ALA A 46 -2.61 0.82 1.07
C ALA A 46 -3.88 0.63 1.92
N ASP A 47 -4.15 1.52 2.87
CA ASP A 47 -5.38 1.49 3.67
C ASP A 47 -6.62 1.76 2.81
N LEU A 48 -6.55 2.75 1.90
CA LEU A 48 -7.62 3.04 0.96
C LEU A 48 -7.96 1.83 0.07
N VAL A 49 -6.93 1.17 -0.49
CA VAL A 49 -7.12 -0.03 -1.33
C VAL A 49 -7.81 -1.15 -0.54
N ILE A 50 -7.44 -1.36 0.73
CA ILE A 50 -8.10 -2.34 1.59
C ILE A 50 -9.56 -1.95 1.87
N GLN A 51 -9.83 -0.69 2.22
CA GLN A 51 -11.20 -0.22 2.47
C GLN A 51 -12.10 -0.39 1.25
N ARG A 52 -11.60 -0.07 0.05
CA ARG A 52 -12.34 -0.25 -1.21
C ARG A 52 -12.59 -1.72 -1.52
N ALA A 53 -11.64 -2.59 -1.20
CA ALA A 53 -11.82 -4.03 -1.34
C ALA A 53 -12.85 -4.59 -0.34
N GLU A 54 -12.87 -4.08 0.90
CA GLU A 54 -13.84 -4.46 1.93
C GLU A 54 -15.26 -3.97 1.60
N LYS A 55 -15.38 -2.79 0.98
CA LYS A 55 -16.64 -2.24 0.45
C LYS A 55 -17.12 -2.90 -0.85
N LYS A 56 -16.38 -3.89 -1.38
CA LYS A 56 -16.64 -4.56 -2.66
C LYS A 56 -16.63 -3.59 -3.86
N GLU A 57 -15.94 -2.46 -3.74
CA GLU A 57 -15.73 -1.51 -4.85
C GLU A 57 -14.63 -2.00 -5.81
N ILE A 58 -13.70 -2.82 -5.30
CA ILE A 58 -12.67 -3.50 -6.07
C ILE A 58 -12.58 -4.95 -5.63
N PHE A 59 -12.27 -5.84 -6.58
CA PHE A 59 -12.04 -7.25 -6.28
C PHE A 59 -10.54 -7.52 -6.13
N LEU A 60 -10.12 -7.81 -4.90
CA LEU A 60 -8.80 -8.34 -4.60
C LEU A 60 -8.89 -9.80 -4.21
N THR A 61 -7.95 -10.61 -4.67
CA THR A 61 -7.79 -11.98 -4.15
C THR A 61 -7.39 -11.94 -2.69
N GLU A 62 -7.67 -13.02 -1.95
CA GLU A 62 -7.29 -13.11 -0.54
C GLU A 62 -5.76 -13.03 -0.35
N ASP A 63 -4.97 -13.54 -1.30
CA ASP A 63 -3.52 -13.38 -1.29
C ASP A 63 -3.10 -11.91 -1.46
N GLN A 64 -3.70 -11.18 -2.39
CA GLN A 64 -3.43 -9.75 -2.58
C GLN A 64 -3.74 -8.96 -1.31
N LYS A 65 -4.91 -9.19 -0.69
CA LYS A 65 -5.27 -8.56 0.59
C LYS A 65 -4.25 -8.87 1.68
N ARG A 66 -3.84 -10.15 1.80
CA ARG A 66 -2.86 -10.59 2.79
C ARG A 66 -1.51 -9.91 2.60
N ARG A 67 -1.02 -9.80 1.36
CA ARG A 67 0.26 -9.15 1.05
C ARG A 67 0.26 -7.66 1.38
N ILE A 68 -0.83 -6.95 1.06
CA ILE A 68 -0.99 -5.53 1.39
C ILE A 68 -1.00 -5.32 2.91
N LYS A 69 -1.80 -6.11 3.65
CA LYS A 69 -1.88 -6.06 5.12
C LYS A 69 -0.51 -6.34 5.79
N ASN A 70 0.25 -7.32 5.28
CA ASN A 70 1.59 -7.62 5.80
C ASN A 70 2.58 -6.47 5.55
N ASN A 71 2.56 -5.84 4.38
CA ASN A 71 3.42 -4.69 4.10
C ASN A 71 3.07 -3.48 4.98
N LEU A 72 1.78 -3.22 5.20
CA LEU A 72 1.29 -2.20 6.14
C LEU A 72 1.82 -2.44 7.56
N LEU A 73 1.74 -3.67 8.07
CA LEU A 73 2.25 -4.02 9.40
C LEU A 73 3.76 -3.78 9.51
N ARG A 74 4.54 -4.20 8.51
CA ARG A 74 6.00 -4.01 8.48
C ARG A 74 6.38 -2.53 8.48
N ILE A 75 5.70 -1.71 7.69
CA ILE A 75 5.99 -0.26 7.62
C ILE A 75 5.57 0.45 8.91
N ARG A 76 4.39 0.17 9.47
CA ARG A 76 3.99 0.71 10.78
C ARG A 76 4.99 0.35 11.87
N THR A 77 5.46 -0.90 11.89
CA THR A 77 6.49 -1.34 12.85
C THR A 77 7.82 -0.60 12.63
N SER A 78 8.20 -0.39 11.37
CA SER A 78 9.42 0.36 11.03
C SER A 78 9.33 1.84 11.42
N LEU A 79 8.16 2.48 11.24
CA LEU A 79 7.91 3.86 11.64
C LEU A 79 8.00 4.03 13.16
N VAL A 80 7.34 3.14 13.91
CA VAL A 80 7.39 3.16 15.38
C VAL A 80 8.84 3.05 15.85
N ARG A 81 9.63 2.13 15.28
CA ARG A 81 11.05 1.98 15.62
C ARG A 81 11.88 3.22 15.25
N SER A 82 11.62 3.87 14.12
CA SER A 82 12.31 5.10 13.74
C SER A 82 11.95 6.31 14.62
N GLN A 83 10.75 6.35 15.21
CA GLN A 83 10.32 7.43 16.12
C GLN A 83 10.80 7.26 17.57
N THR A 84 11.33 6.08 17.94
CA THR A 84 11.80 5.81 19.31
C THR A 84 13.31 6.08 19.50
N ILE A 85 13.98 6.66 18.50
CA ILE A 85 15.42 6.96 18.49
C ILE A 85 15.62 8.47 18.55
#